data_AF-U1QVM6-F1
#
_entry.id   AF-U1QVM6-F1
#
_cell.length_a   1.000
_cell.length_b   1.000
_cell.length_c   1.000
_cell.angle_alpha   90.00
_cell.angle_beta   90.00
_cell.angle_gamma   90.00
#
_symmetry.space_group_name_H-M   'P 1'
#
loop_
_entity.id
_entity.type
_entity.pdbx_description
1 polymer ?
#
loop_
_entity_poly.entity_id
_entity_poly.type
_entity_poly.pdbx_seq_one_letter_code
_entity_poly.pdbx_strand_id
1 'polypeptide(L)'
;MDEIAAELGSTWVSDHPRELLATLTGLDSRMAGSEGETRAAAAVADALRAAGVEDVRRESFPIDTWERGESRLAATAPERRTFETVALPYSPSGAVSGPLVDVGYGTPEEIETAELDGRIALASTTTPPGGRFVHRMETFGTASEAGAVGFVFVNHLPGQLPPTGSLTFGNEASIPAVGVSHETGERLREHAIDGATTGVSESTARAELSVTAATRPGESHNVVGHLGPETEERLLALAHYDAHDIAEGALDNGCGVAVLVAAARVLAAADLDRRVTVAAVGAEEVGLLGSEHLAETMDSTVSRACATSTAPGGSATWWR
;
A
#
# COMPACT_ATOMS: atom_id res chain seq x y z
N MET A 1 -5.61 -0.12 -43.15
CA MET A 1 -5.86 0.57 -41.88
C MET A 1 -4.53 0.56 -41.15
N ASP A 2 -4.16 1.65 -40.50
CA ASP A 2 -3.05 1.64 -39.55
C ASP A 2 -3.33 0.54 -38.52
N GLU A 3 -2.43 -0.45 -38.41
CA GLU A 3 -2.61 -1.62 -37.55
C GLU A 3 -2.78 -1.19 -36.08
N ILE A 4 -2.09 -0.12 -35.68
CA ILE A 4 -2.24 0.50 -34.37
C ILE A 4 -3.66 1.06 -34.18
N ALA A 5 -4.21 1.76 -35.18
CA ALA A 5 -5.56 2.31 -35.09
C ALA A 5 -6.62 1.21 -35.01
N ALA A 6 -6.43 0.09 -35.71
CA ALA A 6 -7.29 -1.08 -35.61
C ALA A 6 -7.21 -1.73 -34.22
N GLU A 7 -6.01 -1.87 -33.65
CA GLU A 7 -5.82 -2.46 -32.32
C GLU A 7 -6.35 -1.57 -31.21
N LEU A 8 -6.19 -0.24 -31.32
CA LEU A 8 -6.83 0.72 -30.42
C LEU A 8 -8.36 0.61 -30.46
N GLY A 9 -8.94 0.46 -31.67
CA GLY A 9 -10.36 0.21 -31.84
C GLY A 9 -10.82 -1.11 -31.21
N SER A 10 -10.04 -2.19 -31.40
CA SER A 10 -10.31 -3.49 -30.77
C SER A 10 -10.21 -3.41 -29.24
N THR A 11 -9.27 -2.65 -28.70
CA THR A 11 -9.07 -2.48 -27.26
C THR A 11 -10.30 -1.81 -26.62
N TRP A 12 -10.90 -0.83 -27.29
CA TRP A 12 -12.10 -0.14 -26.81
C TRP A 12 -13.33 -1.05 -26.66
N VAL A 13 -13.43 -2.09 -27.48
CA VAL A 13 -14.55 -3.06 -27.45
C VAL A 13 -14.16 -4.39 -26.81
N SER A 14 -12.95 -4.52 -26.30
CA SER A 14 -12.44 -5.74 -25.68
C SER A 14 -12.94 -5.88 -24.25
N ASP A 15 -13.45 -7.07 -23.92
CA ASP A 15 -13.77 -7.44 -22.54
C ASP A 15 -12.54 -7.85 -21.73
N HIS A 16 -11.39 -8.08 -22.37
CA HIS A 16 -10.21 -8.67 -21.73
C HIS A 16 -9.71 -7.88 -20.49
N PRO A 17 -9.60 -6.53 -20.51
CA PRO A 17 -9.20 -5.79 -19.32
C PRO A 17 -10.18 -5.96 -18.15
N ARG A 18 -11.49 -6.01 -18.46
CA ARG A 18 -12.55 -6.22 -17.48
C ARG A 18 -12.54 -7.65 -16.93
N GLU A 19 -12.28 -8.64 -17.77
CA GLU A 19 -12.16 -10.04 -17.38
C GLU A 19 -10.94 -10.29 -16.49
N LEU A 20 -9.80 -9.68 -16.82
CA LEU A 20 -8.61 -9.72 -15.97
C LEU A 20 -8.88 -9.05 -14.63
N LEU A 21 -9.47 -7.84 -14.64
CA LEU A 21 -9.85 -7.15 -13.40
C LEU A 21 -10.78 -8.03 -12.55
N ALA A 22 -11.82 -8.62 -13.15
CA ALA A 22 -12.74 -9.52 -12.47
C ALA A 22 -12.05 -10.78 -11.91
N THR A 23 -11.07 -11.32 -12.65
CA THR A 23 -10.26 -12.46 -12.20
C THR A 23 -9.44 -12.08 -10.98
N LEU A 24 -8.77 -10.93 -11.00
CA LEU A 24 -7.98 -10.43 -9.88
C LEU A 24 -8.85 -10.16 -8.66
N THR A 25 -9.94 -9.40 -8.83
CA THR A 25 -10.85 -9.02 -7.73
C THR A 25 -11.69 -10.19 -7.21
N GLY A 26 -11.76 -11.30 -7.94
CA GLY A 26 -12.41 -12.53 -7.52
C GLY A 26 -11.52 -13.45 -6.68
N LEU A 27 -10.27 -13.07 -6.42
CA LEU A 27 -9.38 -13.77 -5.49
C LEU A 27 -9.65 -13.29 -4.06
N ASP A 28 -9.58 -14.20 -3.09
CA ASP A 28 -9.93 -13.91 -1.68
C ASP A 28 -9.05 -12.79 -1.07
N SER A 29 -7.73 -12.83 -1.33
CA SER A 29 -6.78 -11.79 -0.95
C SER A 29 -5.62 -11.81 -1.94
N ARG A 30 -5.04 -10.66 -2.23
CA ARG A 30 -3.78 -10.55 -3.01
C ARG A 30 -2.68 -9.91 -2.18
N MET A 31 -2.73 -10.06 -0.86
CA MET A 31 -1.68 -9.58 0.04
C MET A 31 -0.33 -10.20 -0.32
N ALA A 32 0.74 -9.41 -0.23
CA ALA A 32 2.09 -9.84 -0.54
C ALA A 32 2.46 -11.16 0.16
N GLY A 33 2.94 -12.14 -0.60
CA GLY A 33 3.31 -13.48 -0.16
C GLY A 33 2.16 -14.45 0.10
N SER A 34 0.92 -14.05 -0.20
CA SER A 34 -0.24 -14.95 -0.07
C SER A 34 -0.37 -15.91 -1.27
N GLU A 35 -1.14 -16.99 -1.07
CA GLU A 35 -1.52 -17.90 -2.17
C GLU A 35 -2.29 -17.15 -3.28
N GLY A 36 -3.08 -16.14 -2.91
CA GLY A 36 -3.83 -15.36 -3.86
C GLY A 36 -2.96 -14.38 -4.65
N GLU A 37 -1.88 -13.82 -4.07
CA GLU A 37 -0.86 -13.10 -4.84
C GLU A 37 -0.19 -14.05 -5.87
N THR A 38 0.17 -15.27 -5.46
CA THR A 38 0.75 -16.27 -6.38
C THR A 38 -0.19 -16.60 -7.55
N ARG A 39 -1.49 -16.75 -7.27
CA ARG A 39 -2.52 -16.97 -8.29
C ARG A 39 -2.70 -15.75 -9.19
N ALA A 40 -2.64 -14.55 -8.63
CA ALA A 40 -2.69 -13.30 -9.38
C ALA A 40 -1.50 -13.19 -10.34
N ALA A 41 -0.28 -13.48 -9.87
CA ALA A 41 0.92 -13.49 -10.70
C ALA A 41 0.79 -14.45 -11.89
N ALA A 42 0.19 -15.62 -11.68
CA ALA A 42 -0.09 -16.57 -12.76
C ALA A 42 -1.10 -16.02 -13.77
N ALA A 43 -2.23 -15.46 -13.30
CA ALA A 43 -3.24 -14.87 -14.16
C ALA A 43 -2.70 -13.69 -14.98
N VAL A 44 -1.88 -12.84 -14.37
CA VAL A 44 -1.23 -11.71 -15.05
C VAL A 44 -0.20 -12.19 -16.07
N ALA A 45 0.59 -13.23 -15.76
CA ALA A 45 1.51 -13.82 -16.72
C ALA A 45 0.79 -14.35 -17.96
N ASP A 46 -0.34 -15.04 -17.76
CA ASP A 46 -1.14 -15.55 -18.87
C ASP A 46 -1.77 -14.43 -19.70
N ALA A 47 -2.24 -13.37 -19.05
CA ALA A 47 -2.78 -12.18 -19.72
C ALA A 47 -1.70 -11.45 -20.55
N LEU A 48 -0.48 -11.29 -20.02
CA LEU A 48 0.64 -10.69 -20.75
C LEU A 48 1.05 -11.54 -21.96
N ARG A 49 1.12 -12.86 -21.82
CA ARG A 49 1.37 -13.76 -22.97
C ARG A 49 0.27 -13.64 -24.02
N ALA A 50 -1.00 -13.61 -23.60
CA ALA A 50 -2.13 -13.44 -24.50
C ALA A 50 -2.14 -12.05 -25.20
N ALA A 51 -1.55 -11.04 -24.57
CA ALA A 51 -1.32 -9.72 -25.15
C ALA A 51 -0.14 -9.66 -26.12
N GLY A 52 0.60 -10.76 -26.33
CA GLY A 52 1.74 -10.80 -27.24
C GLY A 52 3.08 -10.42 -26.61
N VAL A 53 3.15 -10.31 -25.28
CA VAL A 53 4.41 -10.10 -24.57
C VAL A 53 5.26 -11.37 -24.64
N GLU A 54 6.51 -11.20 -25.05
CA GLU A 54 7.49 -12.28 -25.20
C GLU A 54 8.25 -12.52 -23.88
N ASP A 55 8.80 -13.73 -23.74
CA ASP A 55 9.66 -14.12 -22.60
C ASP A 55 9.07 -13.84 -21.21
N VAL A 56 7.75 -13.98 -21.05
CA VAL A 56 7.07 -13.73 -19.76
C VAL A 56 7.53 -14.72 -18.68
N ARG A 57 8.26 -14.20 -17.69
CA ARG A 57 8.80 -14.91 -16.53
C ARG A 57 8.17 -14.41 -15.24
N ARG A 58 8.13 -15.31 -14.25
CA ARG A 58 7.81 -14.98 -12.86
C ARG A 58 9.11 -15.05 -12.09
N GLU A 59 9.56 -13.92 -11.57
CA GLU A 59 10.82 -13.75 -10.85
C GLU A 59 10.50 -13.67 -9.36
N SER A 60 10.89 -14.68 -8.58
CA SER A 60 10.65 -14.69 -7.14
C SER A 60 11.72 -13.90 -6.39
N PHE A 61 11.32 -13.24 -5.30
CA PHE A 61 12.21 -12.54 -4.40
C PHE A 61 11.73 -12.68 -2.95
N PRO A 62 12.66 -12.69 -1.97
CA PRO A 62 12.31 -12.87 -0.57
C PRO A 62 11.64 -11.61 -0.01
N ILE A 63 10.63 -11.81 0.85
CA ILE A 63 9.98 -10.77 1.64
C ILE A 63 9.68 -11.30 3.05
N ASP A 64 9.44 -10.40 4.00
CA ASP A 64 8.76 -10.76 5.24
C ASP A 64 7.25 -10.67 5.02
N THR A 65 6.58 -11.82 4.96
CA THR A 65 5.12 -11.89 4.80
C THR A 65 4.43 -11.54 6.11
N TRP A 66 3.39 -10.71 6.04
CA TRP A 66 2.61 -10.31 7.21
C TRP A 66 1.15 -10.78 7.08
N GLU A 67 0.69 -11.49 8.11
CA GLU A 67 -0.67 -12.04 8.19
C GLU A 67 -1.45 -11.33 9.31
N ARG A 68 -2.59 -10.75 8.94
CA ARG A 68 -3.50 -10.06 9.86
C ARG A 68 -4.25 -11.05 10.74
N GLY A 69 -4.28 -10.80 12.05
CA GLY A 69 -5.20 -11.45 12.98
C GLY A 69 -6.29 -10.49 13.51
N GLU A 70 -6.78 -10.75 14.72
CA GLU A 70 -7.71 -9.87 15.42
C GLU A 70 -7.05 -8.57 15.88
N SER A 71 -7.82 -7.48 15.83
CA SER A 71 -7.48 -6.19 16.45
C SER A 71 -8.60 -5.69 17.34
N ARG A 72 -8.25 -5.02 18.44
CA ARG A 72 -9.22 -4.39 19.36
C ARG A 72 -8.69 -3.04 19.82
N LEU A 73 -9.58 -2.07 19.86
CA LEU A 73 -9.34 -0.75 20.43
C LEU A 73 -10.46 -0.43 21.41
N ALA A 74 -10.10 0.00 22.61
CA ALA A 74 -11.05 0.47 23.61
C ALA A 74 -10.56 1.77 24.25
N ALA A 75 -11.40 2.81 24.27
CA ALA A 75 -11.24 3.87 25.25
C ALA A 75 -11.69 3.32 26.62
N THR A 76 -10.91 3.58 27.66
CA THR A 76 -11.14 3.01 29.02
C THR A 76 -11.54 4.05 30.04
N ALA A 77 -11.37 5.33 29.72
CA ALA A 77 -11.78 6.47 30.53
C ALA A 77 -12.21 7.62 29.60
N PRO A 78 -13.20 8.45 30.00
CA PRO A 78 -13.93 8.41 31.27
C PRO A 78 -14.93 7.24 31.38
N GLU A 79 -15.36 6.68 30.26
CA GLU A 79 -16.20 5.48 30.18
C GLU A 79 -15.54 4.45 29.26
N ARG A 80 -15.72 3.16 29.57
CA ARG A 80 -15.23 2.09 28.69
C ARG A 80 -16.10 1.99 27.44
N ARG A 81 -15.48 2.13 26.27
CA ARG A 81 -16.12 1.97 24.95
C ARG A 81 -15.16 1.28 23.98
N THR A 82 -15.66 0.33 23.20
CA THR A 82 -14.90 -0.38 22.17
C THR A 82 -15.23 0.18 20.80
N PHE A 83 -14.26 0.18 19.89
CA PHE A 83 -14.40 0.71 18.54
C PHE A 83 -14.03 -0.34 17.50
N GLU A 84 -14.71 -0.29 16.36
CA GLU A 84 -14.27 -1.05 15.18
C GLU A 84 -12.93 -0.53 14.70
N THR A 85 -12.04 -1.46 14.39
CA THR A 85 -10.66 -1.15 14.07
C THR A 85 -10.04 -2.31 13.30
N VAL A 86 -9.02 -1.99 12.53
CA VAL A 86 -8.26 -2.95 11.73
C VAL A 86 -6.80 -2.74 12.05
N ALA A 87 -6.03 -3.81 12.29
CA ALA A 87 -4.57 -3.71 12.42
C ALA A 87 -3.96 -2.99 11.21
N LEU A 88 -2.72 -2.56 11.25
CA LEU A 88 -2.04 -2.07 10.04
C LEU A 88 -0.99 -3.08 9.61
N PRO A 89 -0.78 -3.31 8.29
CA PRO A 89 0.27 -4.19 7.83
C PRO A 89 1.62 -3.89 8.48
N TYR A 90 2.33 -4.95 8.87
CA TYR A 90 3.51 -4.96 9.74
C TYR A 90 3.32 -4.49 11.18
N SER A 91 2.10 -4.24 11.66
CA SER A 91 1.88 -4.12 13.10
C SER A 91 2.29 -5.43 13.80
N PRO A 92 3.13 -5.38 14.85
CA PRO A 92 3.46 -6.56 15.62
C PRO A 92 2.24 -7.06 16.40
N SER A 93 2.25 -8.34 16.75
CA SER A 93 1.33 -8.88 17.75
C SER A 93 1.70 -8.33 19.12
N GLY A 94 0.73 -7.79 19.85
CA GLY A 94 0.97 -7.18 21.16
C GLY A 94 -0.26 -6.52 21.74
N ALA A 95 -0.19 -6.18 23.03
CA ALA A 95 -1.22 -5.43 23.73
C ALA A 95 -0.59 -4.34 24.58
N VAL A 96 -1.13 -3.12 24.46
CA VAL A 96 -0.64 -1.93 25.13
C VAL A 96 -1.79 -1.13 25.71
N SER A 97 -1.51 -0.35 26.75
CA SER A 97 -2.47 0.56 27.35
C SER A 97 -1.77 1.81 27.83
N GLY A 98 -2.38 2.96 27.64
CA GLY A 98 -1.78 4.23 28.02
C GLY A 98 -2.74 5.40 27.84
N PRO A 99 -2.32 6.61 28.21
CA PRO A 99 -3.04 7.82 27.83
C PRO A 99 -3.14 7.92 26.30
N LEU A 100 -4.27 8.43 25.80
CA LEU A 100 -4.50 8.67 24.38
C LEU A 100 -4.19 10.14 24.06
N VAL A 101 -3.27 10.39 23.13
CA VAL A 101 -2.84 11.74 22.74
C VAL A 101 -3.16 11.97 21.26
N ASP A 102 -3.90 13.04 20.96
CA ASP A 102 -4.12 13.50 19.59
C ASP A 102 -2.93 14.36 19.16
N VAL A 103 -2.25 13.92 18.10
CA VAL A 103 -1.12 14.64 17.49
C VAL A 103 -1.52 15.25 16.14
N GLY A 104 -2.82 15.43 15.89
CA GLY A 104 -3.32 16.14 14.71
C GLY A 104 -3.06 15.36 13.43
N TYR A 105 -2.21 15.89 12.56
CA TYR A 105 -1.77 15.21 11.33
C TYR A 105 -0.53 14.32 11.57
N GLY A 106 0.07 14.38 12.75
CA GLY A 106 1.28 13.65 13.08
C GLY A 106 2.46 14.10 12.21
N THR A 107 2.58 15.40 11.93
CA THR A 107 3.82 15.93 11.34
C THR A 107 4.97 15.83 12.35
N PRO A 108 6.24 15.85 11.90
CA PRO A 108 7.36 15.86 12.82
C PRO A 108 7.29 16.96 13.88
N GLU A 109 6.82 18.15 13.50
CA GLU A 109 6.67 19.29 14.42
C GLU A 109 5.54 19.08 15.45
N GLU A 110 4.40 18.51 15.04
CA GLU A 110 3.31 18.17 15.95
C GLU A 110 3.74 17.10 16.95
N ILE A 111 4.51 16.10 16.48
CA ILE A 111 5.02 15.01 17.32
C ILE A 111 6.10 15.50 18.29
N GLU A 112 7.03 16.35 17.84
CA GLU A 112 8.11 16.90 18.69
C GLU A 112 7.57 17.67 19.91
N THR A 113 6.43 18.34 19.75
CA THR A 113 5.79 19.10 20.83
C THR A 113 4.89 18.26 21.73
N ALA A 114 4.53 17.05 21.31
CA ALA A 114 3.67 16.15 22.07
C ALA A 114 4.47 15.26 23.04
N GLU A 115 3.98 15.11 24.27
CA GLU A 115 4.53 14.09 25.19
C GLU A 115 4.01 12.71 24.77
N LEU A 116 4.83 11.87 24.13
CA LEU A 116 4.41 10.53 23.65
C LEU A 116 5.00 9.36 24.44
N ASP A 117 6.01 9.57 25.28
CA ASP A 117 6.61 8.50 26.09
C ASP A 117 5.53 7.76 26.92
N GLY A 118 5.39 6.45 26.67
CA GLY A 118 4.44 5.59 27.36
C GLY A 118 2.96 5.77 26.93
N ARG A 119 2.69 6.46 25.82
CA ARG A 119 1.33 6.86 25.41
C ARG A 119 0.94 6.28 24.05
N ILE A 120 -0.36 6.33 23.76
CA ILE A 120 -0.92 5.90 22.47
C ILE A 120 -1.19 7.16 21.65
N ALA A 121 -0.55 7.25 20.48
CA ALA A 121 -0.73 8.38 19.57
C ALA A 121 -1.95 8.17 18.67
N LEU A 122 -2.68 9.24 18.41
CA LEU A 122 -3.80 9.31 17.48
C LEU A 122 -3.47 10.37 16.42
N ALA A 123 -3.47 9.99 15.14
CA ALA A 123 -3.14 10.92 14.05
C ALA A 123 -4.03 10.71 12.82
N SER A 124 -4.22 11.77 12.04
CA SER A 124 -4.85 11.70 10.73
C SER A 124 -4.00 10.93 9.72
N THR A 125 -4.65 10.32 8.73
CA THR A 125 -3.98 9.69 7.57
C THR A 125 -3.63 10.67 6.45
N THR A 126 -3.95 11.95 6.61
CA THR A 126 -3.61 13.02 5.65
C THR A 126 -2.62 14.02 6.25
N THR A 127 -2.21 15.00 5.46
CA THR A 127 -1.28 16.07 5.86
C THR A 127 -2.00 17.41 5.97
N PRO A 128 -1.45 18.42 6.69
CA PRO A 128 -2.05 19.75 6.73
C PRO A 128 -2.20 20.38 5.33
N PRO A 129 -3.33 21.06 5.02
CA PRO A 129 -3.50 21.76 3.76
C PRO A 129 -2.39 22.79 3.51
N GLY A 130 -1.77 22.73 2.33
CA GLY A 130 -0.66 23.61 1.95
C GLY A 130 0.70 23.25 2.59
N GLY A 131 0.76 22.19 3.39
CA GLY A 131 2.00 21.63 3.94
C GLY A 131 2.68 20.64 3.00
N ARG A 132 3.86 20.18 3.41
CA ARG A 132 4.54 19.03 2.76
C ARG A 132 3.68 17.77 2.96
N PHE A 133 3.68 16.88 1.98
CA PHE A 133 3.15 15.53 2.17
C PHE A 133 4.02 14.75 3.17
N VAL A 134 3.41 14.34 4.28
CA VAL A 134 4.02 13.45 5.27
C VAL A 134 3.41 12.07 5.06
N HIS A 135 4.24 11.10 4.71
CA HIS A 135 3.77 9.74 4.47
C HIS A 135 3.43 9.07 5.80
N ARG A 136 2.46 8.14 5.81
CA ARG A 136 2.04 7.43 7.04
C ARG A 136 3.20 6.77 7.78
N MET A 137 4.17 6.22 7.04
CA MET A 137 5.34 5.56 7.62
C MET A 137 6.24 6.57 8.34
N GLU A 138 6.35 7.80 7.84
CA GLU A 138 7.09 8.89 8.49
C GLU A 138 6.40 9.34 9.78
N THR A 139 5.07 9.56 9.72
CA THR A 139 4.27 9.88 10.90
C THR A 139 4.37 8.80 11.98
N PHE A 140 4.23 7.53 11.60
CA PHE A 140 4.34 6.39 12.51
C PHE A 140 5.74 6.27 13.10
N GLY A 141 6.78 6.32 12.26
CA GLY A 141 8.17 6.20 12.69
C GLY A 141 8.54 7.29 13.69
N THR A 142 8.21 8.54 13.38
CA THR A 142 8.49 9.69 14.26
C THR A 142 7.80 9.55 15.62
N ALA A 143 6.54 9.11 15.66
CA ALA A 143 5.81 8.90 16.90
C ALA A 143 6.37 7.73 17.72
N SER A 144 6.77 6.63 17.05
CA SER A 144 7.44 5.51 17.71
C SER A 144 8.78 5.93 18.31
N GLU A 145 9.58 6.73 17.61
CA GLU A 145 10.87 7.26 18.09
C GLU A 145 10.69 8.22 19.27
N ALA A 146 9.57 8.96 19.30
CA ALA A 146 9.17 9.82 20.42
C ALA A 146 8.63 9.06 21.65
N GLY A 147 8.60 7.72 21.62
CA GLY A 147 8.27 6.86 22.77
C GLY A 147 6.80 6.43 22.85
N ALA A 148 6.01 6.64 21.79
CA ALA A 148 4.67 6.07 21.73
C ALA A 148 4.72 4.54 21.87
N VAL A 149 3.80 3.96 22.62
CA VAL A 149 3.69 2.51 22.84
C VAL A 149 2.63 1.86 21.95
N GLY A 150 1.78 2.66 21.31
CA GLY A 150 0.81 2.22 20.33
C GLY A 150 0.36 3.37 19.45
N PHE A 151 -0.21 3.05 18.29
CA PHE A 151 -0.58 4.07 17.30
C PHE A 151 -1.97 3.83 16.71
N VAL A 152 -2.75 4.89 16.54
CA VAL A 152 -4.08 4.86 15.94
C VAL A 152 -4.13 5.85 14.78
N PHE A 153 -4.28 5.33 13.55
CA PHE A 153 -4.52 6.16 12.36
C PHE A 153 -6.02 6.39 12.14
N VAL A 154 -6.40 7.65 11.98
CA VAL A 154 -7.77 8.08 11.68
C VAL A 154 -7.92 8.27 10.18
N ASN A 155 -8.91 7.62 9.57
CA ASN A 155 -9.25 7.93 8.19
C ASN A 155 -9.64 9.41 8.06
N HIS A 156 -9.06 10.12 7.10
CA HIS A 156 -9.41 11.52 6.85
C HIS A 156 -10.72 11.66 6.05
N LEU A 157 -11.22 10.56 5.46
CA LEU A 157 -12.48 10.55 4.72
C LEU A 157 -13.62 10.00 5.59
N PRO A 158 -14.78 10.68 5.63
CA PRO A 158 -15.99 10.13 6.26
C PRO A 158 -16.49 8.90 5.50
N GLY A 159 -17.18 7.99 6.19
CA GLY A 159 -17.74 6.79 5.58
C GLY A 159 -17.66 5.52 6.41
N GLN A 160 -17.32 5.59 7.71
CA GLN A 160 -17.25 4.43 8.61
C GLN A 160 -16.26 3.33 8.18
N LEU A 161 -15.24 3.66 7.38
CA LEU A 161 -14.22 2.70 6.96
C LEU A 161 -12.85 3.04 7.58
N PRO A 162 -12.20 2.10 8.29
CA PRO A 162 -10.84 2.28 8.77
C PRO A 162 -9.85 2.30 7.59
N PRO A 163 -8.75 3.06 7.68
CA PRO A 163 -7.70 3.02 6.69
C PRO A 163 -6.85 1.75 6.87
N THR A 164 -6.18 1.34 5.79
CA THR A 164 -5.07 0.37 5.83
C THR A 164 -3.85 0.97 5.14
N GLY A 165 -2.72 0.30 5.26
CA GLY A 165 -1.44 0.76 4.73
C GLY A 165 -0.28 0.27 5.58
N SER A 166 0.80 -0.17 4.94
CA SER A 166 1.99 -0.61 5.64
C SER A 166 2.59 0.49 6.53
N LEU A 167 3.06 0.09 7.72
CA LEU A 167 3.72 0.96 8.70
C LEU A 167 5.21 1.19 8.41
N THR A 168 5.81 0.30 7.62
CA THR A 168 7.26 0.18 7.38
C THR A 168 7.52 -0.38 5.97
N PHE A 169 8.78 -0.39 5.55
CA PHE A 169 9.21 -0.97 4.28
C PHE A 169 9.70 -2.41 4.48
N GLY A 170 8.80 -3.38 4.32
CA GLY A 170 9.18 -4.79 4.25
C GLY A 170 9.59 -5.47 5.56
N ASN A 171 9.33 -4.88 6.73
CA ASN A 171 9.72 -5.45 8.03
C ASN A 171 8.67 -5.18 9.11
N GLU A 172 8.59 -6.00 10.15
CA GLU A 172 7.70 -5.77 11.29
C GLU A 172 8.00 -4.41 11.96
N ALA A 173 6.94 -3.69 12.35
CA ALA A 173 7.02 -2.40 13.04
C ALA A 173 7.32 -2.56 14.53
N SER A 174 7.76 -1.48 15.17
CA SER A 174 8.21 -1.45 16.57
C SER A 174 7.08 -1.54 17.60
N ILE A 175 5.89 -1.03 17.27
CA ILE A 175 4.75 -0.91 18.19
C ILE A 175 3.43 -1.29 17.51
N PRO A 176 2.44 -1.85 18.25
CA PRO A 176 1.14 -2.17 17.68
C PRO A 176 0.42 -0.92 17.13
N ALA A 177 -0.16 -1.05 15.96
CA ALA A 177 -0.93 0.04 15.35
C ALA A 177 -2.20 -0.45 14.65
N VAL A 178 -3.21 0.40 14.66
CA VAL A 178 -4.50 0.16 14.03
C VAL A 178 -5.03 1.37 13.28
N GLY A 179 -5.87 1.13 12.28
CA GLY A 179 -6.71 2.11 11.62
C GLY A 179 -8.12 2.16 12.23
N VAL A 180 -8.70 3.36 12.29
CA VAL A 180 -10.10 3.61 12.65
C VAL A 180 -10.78 4.53 11.65
N SER A 181 -12.10 4.43 11.54
CA SER A 181 -12.89 5.34 10.70
C SER A 181 -12.75 6.80 11.13
N HIS A 182 -13.04 7.73 10.23
CA HIS A 182 -13.09 9.16 10.53
C HIS A 182 -13.95 9.44 11.76
N GLU A 183 -15.16 8.89 11.80
CA GLU A 183 -16.13 9.15 12.86
C GLU A 183 -15.73 8.52 14.19
N THR A 184 -15.02 7.39 14.16
CA THR A 184 -14.40 6.82 15.37
C THR A 184 -13.28 7.73 15.85
N GLY A 185 -12.43 8.21 14.95
CA GLY A 185 -11.37 9.15 15.27
C GLY A 185 -11.90 10.43 15.91
N GLU A 186 -12.93 11.05 15.34
CA GLU A 186 -13.57 12.25 15.92
C GLU A 186 -14.07 12.00 17.35
N ARG A 187 -14.72 10.84 17.60
CA ARG A 187 -15.15 10.45 18.95
C ARG A 187 -13.99 10.22 19.91
N LEU A 188 -12.87 9.71 19.43
CA LEU A 188 -11.66 9.53 20.24
C LEU A 188 -11.04 10.89 20.57
N ARG A 189 -11.00 11.82 19.61
CA ARG A 189 -10.48 13.20 19.78
C ARG A 189 -11.25 14.02 20.80
N GLU A 190 -12.57 13.83 20.92
CA GLU A 190 -13.39 14.48 21.97
C GLU A 190 -12.88 14.23 23.40
N HIS A 191 -12.14 13.15 23.61
CA HIS A 191 -11.59 12.79 24.91
C HIS A 191 -10.06 12.81 24.94
N ALA A 192 -9.37 12.64 23.81
CA ALA A 192 -7.91 12.59 23.75
C ALA A 192 -7.24 13.80 24.42
N ILE A 193 -6.05 13.58 24.95
CA ILE A 193 -5.17 14.67 25.38
C ILE A 193 -4.72 15.40 24.12
N ASP A 194 -4.95 16.71 24.07
CA ASP A 194 -4.42 17.57 23.01
C ASP A 194 -2.88 17.63 23.10
N GLY A 195 -2.19 17.08 22.10
CA GLY A 195 -0.74 17.06 22.02
C GLY A 195 -0.10 18.45 21.87
N ALA A 196 -0.87 19.46 21.42
CA ALA A 196 -0.36 20.83 21.31
C ALA A 196 -0.36 21.58 22.67
N THR A 197 -1.07 21.07 23.68
CA THR A 197 -1.16 21.73 24.98
C THR A 197 0.00 21.31 25.89
N THR A 198 0.93 22.24 26.14
CA THR A 198 2.01 22.07 27.12
C THR A 198 1.50 22.34 28.55
N GLY A 199 1.05 21.30 29.25
CA GLY A 199 0.54 21.41 30.63
C GLY A 199 -0.28 20.21 31.09
N VAL A 200 -0.74 20.24 32.36
CA VAL A 200 -1.63 19.19 32.90
C VAL A 200 -2.97 19.29 32.17
N SER A 201 -3.15 18.46 31.14
CA SER A 201 -4.47 18.23 30.57
C SER A 201 -5.37 17.62 31.64
N GLU A 202 -6.58 18.18 31.83
CA GLU A 202 -7.60 17.57 32.68
C GLU A 202 -8.18 16.28 32.05
N SER A 203 -7.76 15.92 30.84
CA SER A 203 -8.18 14.69 30.20
C SER A 203 -7.68 13.46 30.95
N THR A 204 -8.62 12.57 31.25
CA THR A 204 -8.35 11.23 31.79
C THR A 204 -8.33 10.17 30.68
N ALA A 205 -8.30 10.57 29.40
CA ALA A 205 -8.44 9.63 28.31
C ALA A 205 -7.30 8.61 28.28
N ARG A 206 -7.71 7.35 28.29
CA ARG A 206 -6.84 6.19 28.21
C ARG A 206 -7.41 5.23 27.20
N ALA A 207 -6.52 4.54 26.49
CA ALA A 207 -6.90 3.49 25.56
C ALA A 207 -6.19 2.17 25.89
N GLU A 208 -6.84 1.08 25.53
CA GLU A 208 -6.26 -0.26 25.42
C GLU A 208 -6.29 -0.64 23.93
N LEU A 209 -5.15 -1.07 23.41
CA LEU A 209 -4.96 -1.50 22.03
C LEU A 209 -4.35 -2.90 22.05
N SER A 210 -4.93 -3.83 21.28
CA SER A 210 -4.34 -5.15 21.08
C SER A 210 -4.43 -5.58 19.62
N VAL A 211 -3.34 -6.15 19.11
CA VAL A 211 -3.23 -6.74 17.78
C VAL A 211 -2.72 -8.16 17.93
N THR A 212 -3.28 -9.07 17.14
CA THR A 212 -2.66 -10.36 16.82
C THR A 212 -2.32 -10.34 15.34
N ALA A 213 -1.09 -10.75 15.02
CA ALA A 213 -0.57 -10.79 13.67
C ALA A 213 0.65 -11.73 13.63
N ALA A 214 1.09 -12.12 12.45
CA ALA A 214 2.31 -12.90 12.29
C ALA A 214 3.16 -12.38 11.13
N THR A 215 4.45 -12.13 11.40
CA THR A 215 5.45 -11.85 10.37
C THR A 215 6.33 -13.08 10.19
N ARG A 216 6.49 -13.56 8.95
CA ARG A 216 7.29 -14.76 8.63
C ARG A 216 8.05 -14.57 7.32
N PRO A 217 9.28 -15.09 7.17
CA PRO A 217 9.95 -15.12 5.88
C PRO A 217 9.09 -15.84 4.83
N GLY A 218 9.00 -15.26 3.65
CA GLY A 218 8.34 -15.83 2.48
C GLY A 218 8.87 -15.20 1.20
N GLU A 219 8.09 -15.28 0.12
CA GLU A 219 8.48 -14.78 -1.19
C GLU A 219 7.29 -14.09 -1.86
N SER A 220 7.58 -13.09 -2.68
CA SER A 220 6.64 -12.51 -3.66
C SER A 220 7.24 -12.69 -5.06
N HIS A 221 6.53 -12.20 -6.08
CA HIS A 221 6.91 -12.39 -7.48
C HIS A 221 6.75 -11.11 -8.30
N ASN A 222 7.69 -10.86 -9.21
CA ASN A 222 7.46 -9.98 -10.34
C ASN A 222 7.11 -10.81 -11.57
N VAL A 223 6.20 -10.31 -12.41
CA VAL A 223 5.90 -10.87 -13.72
C VAL A 223 6.50 -9.96 -14.77
N VAL A 224 7.56 -10.39 -15.42
CA VAL A 224 8.35 -9.56 -16.34
C VAL A 224 8.36 -10.19 -17.72
N GLY A 225 8.18 -9.38 -18.75
CA GLY A 225 8.30 -9.78 -20.15
C GLY A 225 8.62 -8.59 -21.03
N HIS A 226 8.64 -8.83 -22.33
CA HIS A 226 9.25 -7.90 -23.26
C HIS A 226 8.51 -7.75 -24.59
N LEU A 227 8.65 -6.59 -25.22
CA LEU A 227 8.17 -6.27 -26.57
C LEU A 227 9.25 -5.52 -27.36
N GLY A 228 9.25 -5.68 -28.67
CA GLY A 228 10.17 -5.00 -29.58
C GLY A 228 11.60 -5.58 -29.56
N PRO A 229 12.49 -5.01 -30.39
CA PRO A 229 13.86 -5.51 -30.55
C PRO A 229 14.71 -5.29 -29.30
N GLU A 230 15.74 -6.12 -29.13
CA GLU A 230 16.79 -5.90 -28.13
C GLU A 230 17.55 -4.60 -28.42
N THR A 231 17.59 -3.69 -27.44
CA THR A 231 18.27 -2.39 -27.53
C THR A 231 18.98 -2.06 -26.21
N GLU A 232 20.05 -1.25 -26.27
CA GLU A 232 20.84 -0.86 -25.09
C GLU A 232 20.00 -0.10 -24.05
N GLU A 233 19.14 0.79 -24.52
CA GLU A 233 18.17 1.49 -23.68
C GLU A 233 16.78 0.87 -23.85
N ARG A 234 16.00 0.86 -22.78
CA ARG A 234 14.62 0.37 -22.79
C ARG A 234 13.63 1.32 -22.14
N LEU A 235 12.38 1.18 -22.55
CA LEU A 235 11.24 1.75 -21.85
C LEU A 235 10.73 0.72 -20.83
N LEU A 236 10.31 1.17 -19.65
CA LEU A 236 9.67 0.33 -18.65
C LEU A 236 8.20 0.74 -18.52
N ALA A 237 7.28 -0.21 -18.68
CA ALA A 237 5.87 -0.05 -18.38
C ALA A 237 5.53 -0.98 -17.21
N LEU A 238 5.01 -0.43 -16.11
CA LEU A 238 4.77 -1.22 -14.90
C LEU A 238 3.48 -0.90 -14.16
N ALA A 239 2.99 -1.88 -13.40
CA ALA A 239 1.86 -1.81 -12.49
C ALA A 239 2.10 -2.78 -11.33
N HIS A 240 1.54 -2.57 -10.14
CA HIS A 240 1.54 -3.60 -9.11
C HIS A 240 0.22 -4.37 -9.11
N TYR A 241 0.26 -5.65 -8.73
CA TYR A 241 -0.91 -6.53 -8.78
C TYR A 241 -1.32 -7.08 -7.41
N ASP A 242 -0.46 -6.93 -6.40
CA ASP A 242 -0.82 -7.17 -5.01
C ASP A 242 -1.84 -6.12 -4.53
N ALA A 243 -2.51 -6.43 -3.43
CA ALA A 243 -3.50 -5.56 -2.80
C ALA A 243 -3.60 -5.88 -1.32
N HIS A 244 -4.02 -4.92 -0.51
CA HIS A 244 -4.32 -5.17 0.89
C HIS A 244 -5.45 -6.21 1.09
N ASP A 245 -5.33 -7.00 2.15
CA ASP A 245 -6.18 -8.14 2.52
C ASP A 245 -7.61 -7.79 2.97
N ILE A 246 -7.94 -6.50 3.08
CA ILE A 246 -9.24 -6.02 3.55
C ILE A 246 -10.15 -5.54 2.42
N ALA A 247 -9.70 -5.62 1.16
CA ALA A 247 -10.44 -5.19 -0.02
C ALA A 247 -10.04 -6.01 -1.26
N GLU A 248 -10.83 -5.92 -2.32
CA GLU A 248 -10.59 -6.64 -3.57
C GLU A 248 -9.50 -6.00 -4.45
N GLY A 249 -9.00 -4.82 -4.07
CA GLY A 249 -7.94 -4.10 -4.80
C GLY A 249 -8.28 -3.79 -6.26
N ALA A 250 -9.55 -3.45 -6.54
CA ALA A 250 -10.00 -3.19 -7.91
C ALA A 250 -9.38 -1.89 -8.47
N LEU A 251 -9.43 -0.82 -7.69
CA LEU A 251 -8.76 0.44 -8.04
C LEU A 251 -7.27 0.32 -7.79
N ASP A 252 -6.88 -0.10 -6.59
CA ASP A 252 -5.49 -0.24 -6.14
C ASP A 252 -5.09 -1.73 -6.03
N ASN A 253 -4.47 -2.33 -7.05
CA ASN A 253 -4.21 -1.77 -8.37
C ASN A 253 -4.59 -2.70 -9.54
N GLY A 254 -5.68 -3.45 -9.38
CA GLY A 254 -6.21 -4.32 -10.43
C GLY A 254 -6.50 -3.58 -11.74
N CYS A 255 -6.97 -2.33 -11.68
CA CYS A 255 -7.25 -1.55 -12.87
C CYS A 255 -5.96 -1.07 -13.58
N GLY A 256 -4.89 -0.75 -12.85
CA GLY A 256 -3.59 -0.43 -13.44
C GLY A 256 -3.01 -1.63 -14.18
N VAL A 257 -3.08 -2.83 -13.61
CA VAL A 257 -2.66 -4.07 -14.30
C VAL A 257 -3.48 -4.33 -15.56
N ALA A 258 -4.79 -4.10 -15.51
CA ALA A 258 -5.65 -4.23 -16.69
C ALA A 258 -5.27 -3.23 -17.80
N VAL A 259 -4.93 -1.99 -17.43
CA VAL A 259 -4.41 -0.97 -18.37
C VAL A 259 -3.04 -1.37 -18.92
N LEU A 260 -2.14 -1.92 -18.08
CA LEU A 260 -0.82 -2.39 -18.49
C LEU A 260 -0.94 -3.48 -19.57
N VAL A 261 -1.80 -4.47 -19.36
CA VAL A 261 -2.04 -5.56 -20.33
C VAL A 261 -2.66 -5.04 -21.62
N ALA A 262 -3.64 -4.12 -21.52
CA ALA A 262 -4.24 -3.49 -22.70
C ALA A 262 -3.21 -2.69 -23.52
N ALA A 263 -2.35 -1.92 -22.85
CA ALA A 263 -1.27 -1.18 -23.48
C ALA A 263 -0.25 -2.11 -24.13
N ALA A 264 0.14 -3.19 -23.45
CA ALA A 264 1.05 -4.19 -23.98
C ALA A 264 0.53 -4.82 -25.29
N ARG A 265 -0.78 -5.08 -25.37
CA ARG A 265 -1.43 -5.59 -26.59
C ARG A 265 -1.33 -4.64 -27.77
N VAL A 266 -1.58 -3.35 -27.54
CA VAL A 266 -1.42 -2.32 -28.58
C VAL A 266 0.04 -2.20 -29.00
N LEU A 267 0.97 -2.23 -28.05
CA LEU A 267 2.41 -2.16 -28.32
C LEU A 267 2.93 -3.38 -29.09
N ALA A 268 2.38 -4.57 -28.84
CA ALA A 268 2.73 -5.79 -29.58
C ALA A 268 2.36 -5.73 -31.07
N ALA A 269 1.35 -4.92 -31.44
CA ALA A 269 0.97 -4.68 -32.83
C ALA A 269 1.74 -3.52 -33.48
N ALA A 270 2.58 -2.80 -32.73
CA ALA A 270 3.33 -1.67 -33.24
C ALA A 270 4.72 -2.09 -33.74
N ASP A 271 5.24 -1.36 -34.74
CA ASP A 271 6.64 -1.45 -35.14
C ASP A 271 7.49 -0.63 -34.15
N LEU A 272 8.08 -1.32 -33.17
CA LEU A 272 8.82 -0.69 -32.07
C LEU A 272 10.30 -0.57 -32.41
N ASP A 273 10.85 0.64 -32.36
CA ASP A 273 12.30 0.90 -32.54
C ASP A 273 13.14 0.66 -31.27
N ARG A 274 12.49 0.32 -30.15
CA ARG A 274 13.11 0.20 -28.83
C ARG A 274 12.50 -0.96 -28.04
N ARG A 275 13.31 -1.57 -27.18
CA ARG A 275 12.83 -2.55 -26.21
C ARG A 275 11.87 -1.91 -25.23
N VAL A 276 10.72 -2.55 -25.03
CA VAL A 276 9.80 -2.24 -23.93
C VAL A 276 9.80 -3.42 -22.96
N THR A 277 10.15 -3.17 -21.71
CA THR A 277 9.94 -4.13 -20.62
C THR A 277 8.60 -3.86 -19.97
N VAL A 278 7.78 -4.89 -19.88
CA VAL A 278 6.47 -4.87 -19.25
C VAL A 278 6.57 -5.64 -17.95
N ALA A 279 6.29 -5.00 -16.82
CA ALA A 279 6.44 -5.59 -15.50
C ALA A 279 5.19 -5.40 -14.65
N ALA A 280 4.58 -6.50 -14.21
CA ALA A 280 3.63 -6.48 -13.11
C ALA A 280 4.36 -6.86 -11.82
N VAL A 281 4.51 -5.92 -10.89
CA VAL A 281 5.31 -6.11 -9.67
C VAL A 281 4.44 -6.55 -8.49
N GLY A 282 4.99 -7.43 -7.64
CA GLY A 282 4.36 -7.82 -6.38
C GLY A 282 4.84 -6.94 -5.22
N ALA A 283 4.25 -7.13 -4.04
CA ALA A 283 4.68 -6.51 -2.80
C ALA A 283 4.88 -4.97 -2.82
N GLU A 284 4.05 -4.24 -3.58
CA GLU A 284 4.06 -2.78 -3.57
C GLU A 284 3.46 -2.24 -2.26
N GLU A 285 2.34 -2.84 -1.84
CA GLU A 285 1.52 -2.40 -0.70
C GLU A 285 2.26 -2.50 0.65
N VAL A 286 3.33 -3.29 0.66
CA VAL A 286 4.20 -3.56 1.81
C VAL A 286 5.57 -2.87 1.71
N GLY A 287 5.71 -1.90 0.79
CA GLY A 287 6.89 -1.04 0.71
C GLY A 287 7.69 -1.18 -0.57
N LEU A 288 7.03 -1.20 -1.74
CA LEU A 288 7.67 -1.11 -3.06
C LEU A 288 8.64 -2.26 -3.41
N LEU A 289 8.63 -3.35 -2.65
CA LEU A 289 9.69 -4.38 -2.65
C LEU A 289 9.89 -5.03 -4.03
N GLY A 290 8.81 -5.30 -4.76
CA GLY A 290 8.93 -5.86 -6.11
C GLY A 290 9.55 -4.88 -7.10
N SER A 291 9.23 -3.59 -7.02
CA SER A 291 9.83 -2.58 -7.90
C SER A 291 11.29 -2.31 -7.57
N GLU A 292 11.67 -2.37 -6.29
CA GLU A 292 13.07 -2.28 -5.84
C GLU A 292 13.86 -3.48 -6.34
N HIS A 293 13.35 -4.70 -6.15
CA HIS A 293 13.97 -5.92 -6.67
C HIS A 293 14.15 -5.86 -8.19
N LEU A 294 13.14 -5.38 -8.93
CA LEU A 294 13.24 -5.20 -10.38
C LEU A 294 14.34 -4.21 -10.77
N ALA A 295 14.45 -3.09 -10.05
CA ALA A 295 15.48 -2.08 -10.30
C ALA A 295 16.89 -2.63 -10.07
N GLU A 296 17.08 -3.44 -9.02
CA GLU A 296 18.38 -4.04 -8.66
C GLU A 296 18.85 -5.12 -9.65
N THR A 297 17.90 -5.85 -10.24
CA THR A 297 18.18 -7.01 -11.12
C THR A 297 18.18 -6.67 -12.60
N MET A 298 17.78 -5.45 -12.97
CA MET A 298 17.75 -5.02 -14.36
C MET A 298 19.13 -4.53 -14.84
N ASP A 299 19.79 -5.34 -15.68
CA ASP A 299 21.15 -5.08 -16.20
C ASP A 299 21.28 -3.90 -17.18
N SER A 300 20.17 -3.27 -17.57
CA SER A 300 20.12 -2.32 -18.69
C SER A 300 19.63 -0.94 -18.28
N THR A 301 20.07 0.09 -18.99
CA THR A 301 19.62 1.46 -18.77
C THR A 301 18.15 1.64 -19.14
N VAL A 302 17.32 1.95 -18.15
CA VAL A 302 15.94 2.41 -18.37
C VAL A 302 15.98 3.88 -18.76
N SER A 303 15.63 4.19 -20.00
CA SER A 303 15.62 5.59 -20.48
C SER A 303 14.36 6.33 -20.05
N ARG A 304 13.24 5.61 -19.86
CA ARG A 304 11.98 6.12 -19.29
C ARG A 304 11.20 5.00 -18.62
N ALA A 305 10.54 5.32 -17.51
CA ALA A 305 9.58 4.45 -16.84
C ALA A 305 8.18 5.10 -16.86
N CYS A 306 7.16 4.29 -17.12
CA CYS A 306 5.76 4.63 -17.01
C CYS A 306 5.10 3.65 -16.04
N ALA A 307 4.51 4.17 -14.96
CA ALA A 307 3.81 3.38 -13.98
C ALA A 307 2.31 3.73 -14.01
N THR A 308 1.44 2.72 -14.02
CA THR A 308 0.03 2.93 -13.73
C THR A 308 -0.17 2.93 -12.22
N SER A 309 -0.51 4.08 -11.65
CA SER A 309 -0.79 4.26 -10.24
C SER A 309 -2.11 5.00 -10.08
N THR A 310 -2.99 4.52 -9.21
CA THR A 310 -4.25 5.17 -8.85
C THR A 310 -4.29 5.64 -7.40
N ALA A 311 -3.28 5.30 -6.60
CA ALA A 311 -3.17 5.79 -5.24
C ALA A 311 -2.78 7.29 -5.26
N PRO A 312 -3.53 8.18 -4.59
CA PRO A 312 -3.10 9.55 -4.39
C PRO A 312 -1.85 9.56 -3.48
N GLY A 313 -0.67 9.55 -4.10
CA GLY A 313 0.64 9.59 -3.42
C GLY A 313 1.66 8.53 -3.87
N GLY A 314 1.29 7.54 -4.68
CA GLY A 314 2.16 6.43 -5.06
C GLY A 314 2.93 6.60 -6.38
N SER A 315 4.24 6.41 -6.30
CA SER A 315 5.23 6.00 -7.33
C SER A 315 5.74 6.96 -8.43
N ALA A 316 5.16 8.15 -8.66
CA ALA A 316 5.71 9.04 -9.70
C ALA A 316 7.05 9.74 -9.34
N THR A 317 7.42 9.79 -8.05
CA THR A 317 8.51 10.67 -7.57
C THR A 317 9.85 9.99 -7.33
N TRP A 318 9.94 8.66 -7.40
CA TRP A 318 11.13 7.91 -6.95
C TRP A 318 12.07 7.48 -8.07
N TRP A 319 11.71 7.71 -9.33
CA TRP A 319 12.59 7.49 -10.48
C TRP A 319 13.28 8.79 -10.87
N ARG A 320 14.34 9.16 -10.13
CA ARG A 320 15.33 10.16 -10.54
C ARG A 320 16.74 9.68 -10.25
#